data_AF-A0ABD6AKC2-F1
#
_entry.id   AF-A0ABD6AKC2-F1
#
_cell.length_a   1.000
_cell.length_b   1.000
_cell.length_c   1.000
_cell.angle_alpha   90.00
_cell.angle_beta   90.00
_cell.angle_gamma   90.00
#
_symmetry.space_group_name_H-M   'P 1'
#
loop_
_entity.id
_entity.type
_entity.pdbx_description
1 polymer ?
#
loop_
_entity_poly.entity_id
_entity_poly.type
_entity_poly.pdbx_seq_one_letter_code
_entity_poly.pdbx_strand_id
1 'polypeptide(L)'
;MSERGEGGPDRIRSIAVHREDVASALEATLRSDREVVLRVTPPFSGRMRARLHAVDAGASDPPGEDAAASGERDGDPPTPIHVDPRELVAEVPPYPEVDETAAAHPDADLETRRRLHEEAVESWRERVRDSVVESVAIEVDEASRDVDVTALG
;
A
#
# COMPACT_ATOMS: atom_id res chain seq x y z
N MET A 1 10.41 31.33 -3.94
CA MET A 1 11.30 30.32 -3.35
C MET A 1 10.57 29.79 -2.14
N SER A 2 9.75 28.76 -2.33
CA SER A 2 8.98 28.17 -1.23
C SER A 2 9.97 27.57 -0.24
N GLU A 3 9.83 27.98 1.02
CA GLU A 3 10.63 27.51 2.13
C GLU A 3 10.45 25.99 2.21
N ARG A 4 11.51 25.23 1.88
CA ARG A 4 11.58 23.79 2.17
C ARG A 4 11.53 23.62 3.68
N GLY A 5 10.32 23.55 4.22
CA GLY A 5 10.07 23.43 5.64
C GLY A 5 10.81 22.24 6.23
N GLU A 6 11.32 22.41 7.45
CA GLU A 6 11.80 21.29 8.25
C GLU A 6 10.73 20.19 8.31
N GLY A 7 10.99 19.07 7.63
CA GLY A 7 10.06 17.93 7.56
C GLY A 7 9.36 17.72 6.22
N GLY A 8 9.83 18.34 5.14
CA GLY A 8 9.32 18.13 3.78
C GLY A 8 9.54 16.72 3.22
N PRO A 9 8.68 16.28 2.28
CA PRO A 9 8.70 14.93 1.69
C PRO A 9 9.99 14.61 0.93
N ASP A 10 10.72 15.64 0.51
CA ASP A 10 12.00 15.51 -0.17
C ASP A 10 13.10 14.84 0.69
N ARG A 11 12.87 14.72 2.00
CA ARG A 11 13.76 14.06 2.95
C ARG A 11 13.68 12.55 2.92
N ILE A 12 12.60 11.96 2.41
CA ILE A 12 12.40 10.51 2.43
C ILE A 12 13.50 9.87 1.56
N ARG A 13 14.22 8.93 2.17
CA ARG A 13 15.23 8.10 1.49
C ARG A 13 14.79 6.65 1.43
N SER A 14 14.06 6.20 2.44
CA SER A 14 13.57 4.83 2.54
C SER A 14 12.19 4.78 3.19
N ILE A 15 11.35 3.85 2.75
CA ILE A 15 10.09 3.50 3.38
C ILE A 15 10.11 2.04 3.85
N ALA A 16 9.68 1.81 5.09
CA ALA A 16 9.45 0.47 5.60
C ALA A 16 8.00 0.06 5.36
N VAL A 17 7.78 -1.15 4.84
CA VAL A 17 6.45 -1.69 4.53
C VAL A 17 6.33 -3.09 5.12
N HIS A 18 5.17 -3.46 5.65
CA HIS A 18 4.93 -4.86 5.98
C HIS A 18 4.52 -5.63 4.74
N ARG A 19 5.13 -6.80 4.51
CA ARG A 19 4.78 -7.68 3.38
C ARG A 19 3.29 -8.04 3.39
N GLU A 20 2.74 -8.29 4.58
CA GLU A 20 1.32 -8.56 4.78
C GLU A 20 0.42 -7.38 4.41
N ASP A 21 0.82 -6.14 4.73
CA ASP A 21 0.09 -4.93 4.35
C ASP A 21 0.08 -4.76 2.82
N VAL A 22 1.21 -5.04 2.15
CA VAL A 22 1.30 -4.99 0.68
C VAL A 22 0.37 -6.02 0.05
N ALA A 23 0.40 -7.28 0.51
CA ALA A 23 -0.48 -8.32 -0.02
C ALA A 23 -1.96 -8.01 0.22
N SER A 24 -2.31 -7.51 1.41
CA SER A 24 -3.69 -7.15 1.75
C SER A 24 -4.20 -5.97 0.94
N ALA A 25 -3.38 -4.93 0.75
CA ALA A 25 -3.73 -3.77 -0.06
C ALA A 25 -3.87 -4.15 -1.55
N LEU A 26 -2.96 -4.97 -2.07
CA LEU A 26 -3.04 -5.44 -3.45
C LEU A 26 -4.29 -6.30 -3.68
N GLU A 27 -4.59 -7.24 -2.79
CA GLU A 27 -5.79 -8.06 -2.88
C GLU A 27 -7.06 -7.23 -2.88
N ALA A 28 -7.18 -6.30 -1.92
CA ALA A 28 -8.36 -5.45 -1.82
C ALA A 28 -8.57 -4.61 -3.08
N THR A 29 -7.48 -4.10 -3.65
CA THR A 29 -7.46 -3.29 -4.89
C THR A 29 -7.81 -4.11 -6.13
N LEU A 30 -7.48 -5.42 -6.16
CA LEU A 30 -7.87 -6.30 -7.27
C LEU A 30 -9.31 -6.79 -7.16
N ARG A 31 -9.83 -6.93 -5.93
CA ARG A 31 -11.16 -7.48 -5.66
C ARG A 31 -12.30 -6.48 -5.65
N SER A 32 -11.99 -5.20 -5.52
CA SER A 32 -12.96 -4.14 -5.32
C SER A 32 -12.63 -2.93 -6.17
N ASP A 33 -13.63 -2.12 -6.51
CA ASP A 33 -13.41 -0.78 -7.08
C ASP A 33 -12.88 0.24 -6.05
N ARG A 34 -12.51 -0.21 -4.84
CA ARG A 34 -11.97 0.63 -3.77
C ARG A 34 -10.45 0.66 -3.87
N GLU A 35 -9.88 1.86 -3.83
CA GLU A 35 -8.45 2.04 -3.83
C GLU A 35 -7.90 1.83 -2.41
N VAL A 36 -6.99 0.86 -2.24
CA VAL A 36 -6.30 0.59 -0.97
C VAL A 36 -4.81 0.79 -1.19
N VAL A 37 -4.24 1.75 -0.47
CA VAL A 37 -2.87 2.23 -0.65
C VAL A 37 -2.05 2.01 0.61
N LEU A 38 -0.73 2.18 0.50
CA LEU A 38 0.13 2.36 1.65
C LEU A 38 0.42 3.85 1.84
N ARG A 39 0.05 4.39 3.00
CA ARG A 39 0.18 5.82 3.33
C ARG A 39 1.42 6.08 4.17
N VAL A 40 2.20 7.09 3.77
CA VAL A 40 3.30 7.67 4.54
C VAL A 40 2.87 9.03 5.08
N THR A 41 2.86 9.17 6.40
CA THR A 41 2.35 10.37 7.07
C THR A 41 3.47 11.33 7.49
N PRO A 42 3.32 12.64 7.29
CA PRO A 42 4.25 13.64 7.80
C PRO A 42 4.21 13.76 9.35
N PRO A 43 5.21 14.42 9.98
CA PRO A 43 6.37 15.07 9.39
C PRO A 43 7.34 14.05 8.77
N PHE A 44 7.88 14.37 7.60
CA PHE A 44 8.71 13.42 6.86
C PHE A 44 10.15 13.43 7.36
N SER A 45 10.73 12.23 7.39
CA SER A 45 12.10 11.97 7.81
C SER A 45 12.78 11.03 6.83
N GLY A 46 14.10 10.84 6.98
CA GLY A 46 14.88 9.98 6.09
C GLY A 46 14.36 8.55 5.98
N ARG A 47 13.84 8.00 7.07
CA ARG A 47 13.26 6.66 7.12
C ARG A 47 11.84 6.73 7.62
N MET A 48 10.91 6.44 6.73
CA MET A 48 9.48 6.43 7.03
C MET A 48 8.95 5.00 7.10
N ARG A 49 7.70 4.86 7.55
CA ARG A 49 6.95 3.61 7.47
C ARG A 49 5.66 3.88 6.72
N ALA A 50 5.40 3.14 5.65
CA ALA A 50 4.12 3.16 4.98
C ALA A 50 3.18 2.14 5.64
N ARG A 51 1.92 2.51 5.83
CA ARG A 51 0.91 1.68 6.49
C ARG A 51 -0.33 1.56 5.62
N LEU A 52 -0.98 0.40 5.66
CA LEU A 52 -2.21 0.16 4.92
C LEU A 52 -3.27 1.23 5.24
N HIS A 53 -3.86 1.79 4.19
CA HIS A 53 -4.91 2.79 4.27
C HIS A 53 -5.92 2.55 3.13
N ALA A 54 -7.20 2.46 3.47
CA ALA A 54 -8.26 2.41 2.48
C ALA A 54 -8.67 3.84 2.12
N VAL A 55 -8.64 4.18 0.83
CA VAL A 55 -9.12 5.46 0.33
C VAL A 55 -10.63 5.32 0.13
N ASP A 56 -11.43 6.03 0.93
CA ASP A 56 -12.86 6.11 0.67
C ASP A 56 -13.09 7.07 -0.51
N ALA A 57 -13.63 6.55 -1.62
CA ALA A 57 -13.96 7.33 -2.81
C ALA A 57 -14.96 8.45 -2.45
N GLY A 58 -14.45 9.66 -2.17
CA GLY A 58 -15.24 10.83 -1.82
C GLY A 58 -14.84 11.54 -0.52
N ALA A 59 -13.92 10.98 0.28
CA ALA A 59 -13.31 11.68 1.40
C ALA A 59 -11.89 12.07 1.03
N SER A 60 -11.63 13.36 0.80
CA SER A 60 -10.28 13.90 1.01
C SER A 60 -9.88 13.48 2.43
N ASP A 61 -8.70 12.86 2.59
CA ASP A 61 -8.13 12.51 3.90
C ASP A 61 -8.47 13.62 4.89
N PRO A 62 -9.33 13.39 5.91
CA PRO A 62 -9.49 14.39 6.95
C PRO A 62 -8.09 14.62 7.53
N PRO A 63 -7.67 15.88 7.77
CA PRO A 63 -6.37 16.14 8.38
C PRO A 63 -6.30 15.31 9.65
N GLY A 64 -5.39 14.33 9.65
CA GLY A 64 -5.43 13.21 10.58
C GLY A 64 -5.57 13.65 12.04
N GLU A 65 -6.38 12.92 12.81
CA GLU A 65 -6.57 13.12 14.24
C GLU A 65 -5.27 13.00 15.06
N ASP A 66 -4.15 12.63 14.43
CA ASP A 66 -2.79 12.63 15.00
C ASP A 66 -2.10 14.01 14.99
N ALA A 67 -2.73 15.07 14.46
CA ALA A 67 -2.19 16.44 14.45
C ALA A 67 -2.40 17.23 15.77
N ALA A 68 -2.87 16.58 16.83
CA ALA A 68 -3.12 17.23 18.12
C ALA A 68 -1.85 17.30 18.99
N ALA A 69 -0.92 18.21 18.65
CA ALA A 69 -0.14 19.01 19.61
C ALA A 69 1.08 19.65 18.92
N SER A 70 0.91 20.83 18.33
CA SER A 70 1.97 21.85 18.24
C SER A 70 1.33 23.15 17.75
N GLY A 71 1.53 24.22 18.49
CA GLY A 71 0.86 25.51 18.33
C GLY A 71 0.95 26.12 16.93
N GLU A 72 0.10 27.13 16.76
CA GLU A 72 -0.02 28.07 15.64
C GLU A 72 1.18 28.03 14.66
N ARG A 73 1.01 27.31 13.55
CA ARG A 73 1.83 27.49 12.35
C ARG A 73 0.90 27.87 11.22
N ASP A 74 1.07 29.08 10.70
CA ASP A 74 0.54 29.51 9.41
C ASP A 74 1.02 28.54 8.32
N GLY A 75 0.11 27.75 7.76
CA GLY A 75 0.39 26.81 6.67
C GLY A 75 -0.58 25.62 6.67
N ASP A 76 -1.05 25.23 5.50
CA ASP A 76 -1.78 23.97 5.34
C ASP A 76 -0.89 22.79 5.80
N PRO A 77 -1.41 21.84 6.60
CA PRO A 77 -0.60 20.71 7.05
C PRO A 77 -0.13 19.89 5.84
N PRO A 78 1.10 19.38 5.83
CA PRO A 78 1.60 18.57 4.73
C PRO A 78 0.69 17.37 4.47
N THR A 79 0.36 17.13 3.21
CA THR A 79 -0.49 16.00 2.79
C THR A 79 0.29 14.68 2.89
N PRO A 80 -0.35 13.58 3.34
CA PRO A 80 0.26 12.25 3.28
C PRO A 80 0.61 11.82 1.85
N ILE A 81 1.63 10.97 1.71
CA ILE A 81 1.98 10.34 0.43
C ILE A 81 1.31 8.97 0.36
N HIS A 82 0.64 8.69 -0.75
CA HIS A 82 0.08 7.37 -1.06
C HIS A 82 1.00 6.62 -2.01
N VAL A 83 1.16 5.32 -1.75
CA VAL A 83 1.93 4.39 -2.57
C VAL A 83 0.98 3.28 -3.02
N ASP A 84 0.82 3.12 -4.33
CA ASP A 84 0.02 2.03 -4.90
C ASP A 84 0.72 0.68 -4.60
N PRO A 85 0.02 -0.32 -4.04
CA PRO A 85 0.61 -1.63 -3.77
C PRO A 85 1.16 -2.35 -5.02
N ARG A 86 0.68 -2.02 -6.23
CA ARG A 86 1.19 -2.55 -7.50
C ARG A 86 2.62 -2.12 -7.81
N GLU A 87 3.00 -0.92 -7.37
CA GLU A 87 4.36 -0.38 -7.54
C GLU A 87 5.35 -0.98 -6.52
N LEU A 88 4.83 -1.65 -5.49
CA LEU A 88 5.63 -2.29 -4.44
C LEU A 88 5.97 -3.76 -4.74
N VAL A 89 5.51 -4.30 -5.87
CA VAL A 89 5.76 -5.69 -6.28
C VAL A 89 6.43 -5.73 -7.64
N ALA A 90 7.36 -6.66 -7.84
CA ALA A 90 8.10 -6.75 -9.11
C ALA A 90 7.20 -7.07 -10.30
N GLU A 91 6.16 -7.87 -10.07
CA GLU A 91 5.08 -8.18 -11.01
C GLU A 91 3.81 -8.45 -10.19
N VAL A 92 2.65 -8.05 -10.72
CA VAL A 92 1.35 -8.34 -10.11
C VAL A 92 0.90 -9.74 -10.53
N PRO A 93 0.96 -10.77 -9.65
CA PRO A 93 0.49 -12.10 -10.01
C PRO A 93 -1.03 -12.10 -10.25
N PRO A 94 -1.54 -12.91 -11.21
CA PRO A 94 -2.98 -13.02 -11.44
C PRO A 94 -3.68 -13.50 -10.17
N TYR A 95 -4.75 -12.81 -9.79
CA TYR A 95 -5.54 -13.16 -8.61
C TYR A 95 -6.36 -14.43 -8.89
N PRO A 96 -6.35 -15.43 -7.99
CA PRO A 96 -7.11 -16.64 -8.17
C PRO A 96 -8.62 -16.36 -8.05
N GLU A 97 -9.39 -16.73 -9.07
CA GLU A 97 -10.84 -16.54 -9.07
C GLU A 97 -11.58 -17.80 -8.59
N VAL A 98 -12.76 -17.60 -8.01
CA VAL A 98 -13.62 -18.71 -7.54
C VAL A 98 -14.04 -19.60 -8.72
N ASP A 99 -14.38 -18.98 -9.85
CA ASP A 99 -14.82 -19.70 -11.05
C ASP A 99 -13.70 -20.55 -11.67
N GLU A 100 -12.45 -20.09 -11.62
CA GLU A 100 -11.28 -20.87 -12.05
C GLU A 100 -11.09 -22.10 -11.16
N THR A 101 -11.24 -21.93 -9.85
CA THR A 101 -11.16 -23.05 -8.90
C THR A 101 -12.27 -24.06 -9.15
N ALA A 102 -13.49 -23.59 -9.40
CA ALA A 102 -14.63 -24.45 -9.72
C ALA A 102 -14.46 -25.20 -11.06
N ALA A 103 -13.91 -24.53 -12.07
CA ALA A 103 -13.63 -25.14 -13.37
C ALA A 103 -12.49 -26.18 -13.30
N ALA A 104 -11.48 -25.94 -12.47
CA ALA A 104 -10.38 -26.89 -12.24
C ALA A 104 -10.82 -28.12 -11.41
N HIS A 105 -11.86 -27.98 -10.59
CA HIS A 105 -12.35 -29.04 -9.69
C HIS A 105 -13.87 -29.27 -9.85
N PRO A 106 -14.34 -29.71 -11.02
CA PRO A 106 -15.77 -29.82 -11.32
C PRO A 106 -16.49 -30.91 -10.51
N ASP A 107 -15.76 -31.94 -10.06
CA ASP A 107 -16.30 -33.06 -9.28
C ASP A 107 -16.21 -32.85 -7.76
N ALA A 108 -15.49 -31.84 -7.30
CA ALA A 108 -15.37 -31.53 -5.88
C ALA A 108 -16.68 -30.93 -5.35
N ASP A 109 -17.04 -31.26 -4.11
CA ASP A 109 -18.12 -30.60 -3.39
C ASP A 109 -17.77 -29.14 -3.03
N LEU A 110 -18.78 -28.38 -2.58
CA LEU A 110 -18.64 -26.95 -2.29
C LEU A 110 -17.60 -26.66 -1.19
N GLU A 111 -17.56 -27.48 -0.14
CA GLU A 111 -16.63 -27.29 0.98
C GLU A 111 -15.18 -27.52 0.51
N THR A 112 -14.96 -28.59 -0.25
CA THR A 112 -13.67 -28.89 -0.86
C THR A 112 -13.19 -27.76 -1.76
N ARG A 113 -14.05 -27.22 -2.65
CA ARG A 113 -13.69 -26.09 -3.52
C ARG A 113 -13.37 -24.83 -2.74
N ARG A 114 -14.14 -24.54 -1.70
CA ARG A 114 -13.88 -23.38 -0.83
C ARG A 114 -12.50 -23.48 -0.20
N ARG A 115 -12.14 -24.64 0.37
CA ARG A 115 -10.81 -24.86 0.95
C ARG A 115 -9.69 -24.70 -0.08
N LEU A 116 -9.86 -25.29 -1.27
CA LEU A 116 -8.88 -25.19 -2.35
C LEU A 116 -8.71 -23.73 -2.83
N HIS A 117 -9.80 -22.98 -2.88
CA HIS A 117 -9.76 -21.57 -3.23
C HIS A 117 -9.05 -20.74 -2.15
N GLU A 118 -9.34 -21.00 -0.86
CA GLU A 118 -8.63 -20.38 0.26
C GLU A 118 -7.12 -20.67 0.20
N GLU A 119 -6.72 -21.93 -0.08
CA GLU A 119 -5.31 -22.31 -0.28
C GLU A 119 -4.66 -21.60 -1.47
N ALA A 120 -5.40 -21.42 -2.58
CA ALA A 120 -4.92 -20.70 -3.76
C ALA A 120 -4.70 -19.21 -3.47
N VAL A 121 -5.62 -18.57 -2.72
CA VAL A 121 -5.49 -17.18 -2.27
C VAL A 121 -4.31 -17.01 -1.33
N GLU A 122 -4.12 -17.90 -0.35
CA GLU A 122 -2.97 -17.86 0.55
C GLU A 122 -1.65 -18.02 -0.20
N SER A 123 -1.59 -18.96 -1.15
CA SER A 123 -0.43 -19.14 -2.03
C SER A 123 -0.16 -17.92 -2.92
N TRP A 124 -1.21 -17.21 -3.34
CA TRP A 124 -1.08 -15.94 -4.05
C TRP A 124 -0.51 -14.84 -3.14
N ARG A 125 -1.01 -14.72 -1.90
CA ARG A 125 -0.50 -13.75 -0.92
C ARG A 125 0.98 -14.00 -0.62
N GLU A 126 1.40 -15.25 -0.46
CA GLU A 126 2.80 -15.62 -0.28
C GLU A 126 3.68 -15.13 -1.43
N ARG A 127 3.27 -15.39 -2.68
CA ARG A 127 4.02 -14.89 -3.86
C ARG A 127 4.14 -13.38 -3.90
N VAL A 128 3.09 -12.65 -3.50
CA VAL A 128 3.12 -11.18 -3.40
C VAL A 128 4.11 -10.72 -2.32
N ARG A 129 4.10 -11.37 -1.15
CA ARG A 129 5.04 -11.05 -0.05
C ARG A 129 6.49 -11.28 -0.44
N ASP A 130 6.75 -12.30 -1.24
CA ASP A 130 8.09 -12.65 -1.73
C ASP A 130 8.55 -11.76 -2.90
N SER A 131 7.62 -11.10 -3.60
CA SER A 131 7.91 -10.24 -4.76
C SER A 131 8.05 -8.75 -4.43
N VAL A 132 8.05 -8.37 -3.15
CA VAL A 132 8.20 -6.97 -2.74
C VAL A 132 9.56 -6.42 -3.20
N VAL A 133 9.52 -5.30 -3.94
CA VAL A 133 10.70 -4.68 -4.54
C VAL A 133 11.60 -4.01 -3.48
N GLU A 134 12.85 -3.75 -3.86
CA GLU A 134 13.84 -3.04 -3.03
C GLU A 134 13.80 -1.50 -3.20
N SER A 135 13.11 -0.99 -4.23
CA SER A 135 12.93 0.46 -4.46
C SER A 135 11.60 0.75 -5.13
N VAL A 136 10.99 1.90 -4.82
CA VAL A 136 9.74 2.36 -5.44
C VAL A 136 9.82 3.84 -5.79
N ALA A 137 9.16 4.25 -6.86
CA ALA A 137 8.97 5.65 -7.20
C ALA A 137 7.78 6.23 -6.43
N ILE A 138 8.01 7.29 -5.65
CA ILE A 138 6.96 8.04 -4.96
C ILE A 138 6.78 9.43 -5.60
N GLU A 139 5.54 9.90 -5.66
CA GLU A 139 5.24 11.26 -6.13
C GLU A 139 5.39 12.27 -4.97
N VAL A 140 6.21 13.28 -5.20
CA VAL A 140 6.51 14.35 -4.25
C VAL A 140 6.53 15.68 -4.99
N ASP A 141 5.62 16.60 -4.66
CA ASP A 141 5.56 17.95 -5.24
C ASP A 141 5.64 17.93 -6.78
N GLU A 142 4.82 17.10 -7.42
CA GLU A 142 4.76 16.91 -8.89
C GLU A 142 6.01 16.26 -9.53
N ALA A 143 6.92 15.72 -8.72
CA ALA A 143 8.10 14.98 -9.17
C ALA A 143 8.14 13.57 -8.60
N SER A 144 8.37 12.57 -9.46
CA SER A 144 8.63 11.19 -9.04
C SER A 144 10.06 11.03 -8.51
N ARG A 145 10.23 10.28 -7.42
CA ARG A 145 11.53 10.00 -6.81
C ARG A 145 11.63 8.56 -6.34
N ASP A 146 12.73 7.91 -6.69
CA ASP A 146 13.05 6.58 -6.17
C ASP A 146 13.47 6.64 -4.69
N VAL A 147 12.87 5.78 -3.88
CA VAL A 147 13.20 5.58 -2.47
C VAL A 147 13.39 4.09 -2.18
N ASP A 148 14.31 3.77 -1.27
CA ASP A 148 14.55 2.39 -0.85
C ASP A 148 13.33 1.81 -0.11
N VAL A 149 13.01 0.55 -0.38
CA VAL A 149 11.94 -0.18 0.31
C VAL A 149 12.57 -1.18 1.28
N THR A 150 12.19 -1.06 2.55
CA THR A 150 12.55 -2.03 3.59
C THR A 150 11.33 -2.89 3.92
N ALA A 151 11.28 -4.08 3.35
CA ALA A 151 10.20 -5.03 3.61
C ALA A 151 10.34 -5.70 5.00
N LEU A 152 9.28 -5.60 5.80
CA LEU A 152 9.16 -6.12 7.17
C LEU A 152 8.24 -7.34 7.22
N GLY A 153 8.55 -8.25 8.16
CA GLY A 153 7.87 -9.55 8.27
C GLY A 153 8.22 -10.46 7.10
#